data_AF-A0A7C3JYH9-F1
#
_entry.id   AF-A0A7C3JYH9-F1
#
_cell.length_a   1.000
_cell.length_b   1.000
_cell.length_c   1.000
_cell.angle_alpha   90.00
_cell.angle_beta   90.00
_cell.angle_gamma   90.00
#
_symmetry.space_group_name_H-M   'P 1'
#
loop_
_entity.id
_entity.type
_entity.pdbx_description
1 polymer ?
#
loop_
_entity_poly.entity_id
_entity_poly.type
_entity_poly.pdbx_seq_one_letter_code
_entity_poly.pdbx_strand_id
1 'polypeptide(L)'
;MVERAEIVAALHALAGTDRVLVYDVSEADAPERASPQTPFVRGRPAWWAFIERRRRLDNGEGLNLLISLRGLRMDERLLAVNWGCAFANSFLLIEPADPWLDLSTREGIEEFAARSRAADAASLVRQAYADWIYWARDERGELESRAATLSLEGKATLWQTLSSRLPQTFPESAFLSSLTLLELRESELFVGGREVRRAAIPFMTRLGLPVLYDVRPVVRGVRKLVDAGLAWVQDPYDGWRVYRGPADPIPAHISDERLALMMR
;
A
#
# COMPACT_ATOMS: atom_id res chain seq x y z
N MET A 1 -22.02 -22.91 -12.15
CA MET A 1 -21.01 -22.17 -12.91
C MET A 1 -20.62 -21.01 -12.03
N VAL A 2 -19.33 -20.81 -11.77
CA VAL A 2 -18.88 -19.75 -10.86
C VAL A 2 -18.86 -18.44 -11.62
N GLU A 3 -19.62 -17.45 -11.15
CA GLU A 3 -19.71 -16.13 -11.78
C GLU A 3 -18.68 -15.17 -11.18
N ARG A 4 -18.27 -14.15 -11.96
CA ARG A 4 -17.29 -13.14 -11.50
C ARG A 4 -17.74 -12.42 -10.21
N ALA A 5 -19.04 -12.16 -10.06
CA ALA A 5 -19.57 -11.56 -8.85
C ALA A 5 -19.37 -12.45 -7.60
N GLU A 6 -19.47 -13.77 -7.77
CA GLU A 6 -19.22 -14.74 -6.70
C GLU A 6 -17.74 -14.81 -6.36
N ILE A 7 -16.84 -14.71 -7.35
CA ILE A 7 -15.39 -14.58 -7.13
C ILE A 7 -15.09 -13.34 -6.29
N VAL A 8 -15.61 -12.17 -6.67
CA VAL A 8 -15.41 -10.93 -5.93
C VAL A 8 -15.91 -11.07 -4.49
N ALA A 9 -17.13 -11.58 -4.28
CA ALA A 9 -17.65 -11.81 -2.94
C ALA A 9 -16.79 -12.78 -2.12
N ALA A 10 -16.29 -13.85 -2.73
CA ALA A 10 -15.39 -14.80 -2.10
C ALA A 10 -14.03 -14.17 -1.73
N LEU A 11 -13.49 -13.26 -2.56
CA LEU A 11 -12.27 -12.51 -2.24
C LEU A 11 -12.48 -11.55 -1.07
N HIS A 12 -13.62 -10.87 -1.00
CA HIS A 12 -13.97 -10.05 0.15
C HIS A 12 -14.03 -10.89 1.44
N ALA A 13 -14.63 -12.08 1.40
CA ALA A 13 -14.64 -13.00 2.54
C ALA A 13 -13.23 -13.51 2.89
N LEU A 14 -12.42 -13.86 1.89
CA LEU A 14 -11.05 -14.35 2.07
C LEU A 14 -10.12 -13.26 2.64
N ALA A 15 -10.35 -12.00 2.28
CA ALA A 15 -9.60 -10.85 2.75
C ALA A 15 -9.59 -10.76 4.28
N GLY A 16 -10.74 -10.99 4.93
CA GLY A 16 -10.87 -10.89 6.38
C GLY A 16 -10.79 -9.46 6.93
N THR A 17 -11.08 -8.47 6.08
CA THR A 17 -11.11 -7.05 6.42
C THR A 17 -12.08 -6.32 5.50
N ASP A 18 -12.73 -5.26 5.98
CA ASP A 18 -13.60 -4.41 5.18
C ASP A 18 -12.80 -3.46 4.26
N ARG A 19 -11.49 -3.30 4.54
CA ARG A 19 -10.58 -2.45 3.77
C ARG A 19 -9.97 -3.18 2.59
N VAL A 20 -10.82 -3.69 1.71
CA VAL A 20 -10.40 -4.49 0.56
C VAL A 20 -10.85 -3.83 -0.75
N LEU A 21 -9.97 -3.86 -1.73
CA LEU A 21 -10.19 -3.39 -3.08
C LEU A 21 -9.81 -4.47 -4.06
N VAL A 22 -10.75 -4.88 -4.90
CA VAL A 22 -10.46 -5.81 -5.99
C VAL A 22 -10.00 -5.03 -7.22
N TYR A 23 -8.80 -5.35 -7.71
CA TYR A 23 -8.31 -4.89 -9.01
C TYR A 23 -8.84 -5.84 -10.09
N ASP A 24 -9.80 -5.34 -10.85
CA ASP A 24 -10.63 -6.12 -11.75
C ASP A 24 -10.50 -5.62 -13.21
N VAL A 25 -9.43 -4.89 -13.51
CA VAL A 25 -9.12 -4.36 -14.83
C VAL A 25 -8.49 -5.46 -15.67
N SER A 26 -9.10 -5.77 -16.82
CA SER A 26 -8.60 -6.74 -17.78
C SER A 26 -7.21 -6.33 -18.31
N GLU A 27 -6.47 -7.27 -18.91
CA GLU A 27 -5.19 -6.92 -19.56
C GLU A 27 -5.39 -5.92 -20.70
N ALA A 28 -6.45 -6.08 -21.49
CA ALA A 28 -6.78 -5.19 -22.61
C ALA A 28 -7.13 -3.75 -22.16
N ASP A 29 -7.56 -3.59 -20.91
CA ASP A 29 -7.90 -2.29 -20.33
C ASP A 29 -6.87 -1.76 -19.33
N ALA A 30 -5.74 -2.45 -19.20
CA ALA A 30 -4.65 -2.06 -18.34
C ALA A 30 -4.16 -0.65 -18.66
N PRO A 31 -3.75 0.13 -17.65
CA PRO A 31 -3.18 1.45 -17.87
C PRO A 31 -1.86 1.36 -18.64
N GLU A 32 -1.66 2.27 -19.59
CA GLU A 32 -0.39 2.43 -20.29
C GLU A 32 0.22 3.79 -19.97
N ARG A 33 1.55 3.85 -19.86
CA ARG A 33 2.22 5.15 -19.79
C ARG A 33 2.01 5.89 -21.10
N ALA A 34 1.58 7.16 -21.02
CA ALA A 34 1.39 8.00 -22.20
C ALA A 34 2.71 8.30 -22.92
N SER A 35 3.81 8.35 -22.18
CA SER A 35 5.19 8.48 -22.67
C SER A 35 6.17 8.00 -21.59
N PRO A 36 7.37 7.48 -21.94
CA PRO A 36 8.43 7.18 -20.97
C PRO A 36 8.87 8.39 -20.13
N GLN A 37 8.71 9.60 -20.67
CA GLN A 37 9.23 10.84 -20.08
C GLN A 37 8.22 11.58 -19.20
N THR A 38 6.94 11.23 -19.31
CA THR A 38 5.88 11.92 -18.58
C THR A 38 5.22 10.99 -17.59
N PRO A 39 4.82 11.46 -16.41
CA PRO A 39 4.13 10.61 -15.47
C PRO A 39 2.75 10.18 -15.98
N PHE A 40 2.16 10.89 -16.96
CA PHE A 40 0.77 10.65 -17.39
C PHE A 40 0.49 9.23 -17.88
N VAL A 41 -0.67 8.72 -17.49
CA VAL A 41 -1.19 7.41 -17.84
C VAL A 41 -2.39 7.58 -18.78
N ARG A 42 -2.41 6.79 -19.86
CA ARG A 42 -3.61 6.55 -20.67
C ARG A 42 -4.34 5.36 -20.07
N GLY A 43 -5.51 5.63 -19.50
CA GLY A 43 -6.36 4.59 -18.94
C GLY A 43 -7.68 4.52 -19.69
N ARG A 44 -8.21 3.30 -19.81
CA ARG A 44 -9.57 3.06 -20.30
C ARG A 44 -10.60 3.27 -19.17
N PRO A 45 -11.91 3.28 -19.47
CA PRO A 45 -12.93 3.51 -18.44
C PRO A 45 -12.82 2.58 -17.22
N ALA A 46 -12.48 1.30 -17.42
CA ALA A 46 -12.28 0.34 -16.33
C ALA A 46 -11.16 0.77 -15.36
N TRP A 47 -10.03 1.25 -15.88
CA TRP A 47 -8.95 1.80 -15.07
C TRP A 47 -9.40 3.00 -14.23
N TRP A 48 -10.14 3.93 -14.83
CA TRP A 48 -10.61 5.11 -14.10
C TRP A 48 -11.64 4.75 -13.02
N ALA A 49 -12.53 3.78 -13.29
CA ALA A 49 -13.45 3.24 -12.29
C ALA A 49 -12.73 2.52 -11.13
N PHE A 50 -11.63 1.82 -11.42
CA PHE A 50 -10.73 1.30 -10.39
C PHE A 50 -10.13 2.44 -9.53
N ILE A 51 -9.58 3.48 -10.17
CA ILE A 51 -8.99 4.63 -9.46
C ILE A 51 -10.01 5.33 -8.55
N GLU A 52 -11.25 5.51 -8.99
CA GLU A 52 -12.29 6.11 -8.16
C GLU A 52 -12.61 5.28 -6.92
N ARG A 53 -12.74 3.94 -7.07
CA ARG A 53 -12.95 3.04 -5.93
C ARG A 53 -11.75 3.09 -4.97
N ARG A 54 -10.53 3.07 -5.50
CA ARG A 54 -9.31 3.16 -4.70
C ARG A 54 -9.22 4.44 -3.89
N ARG A 55 -9.55 5.59 -4.48
CA ARG A 55 -9.54 6.90 -3.79
C ARG A 55 -10.43 6.93 -2.55
N ARG A 56 -11.49 6.12 -2.47
CA ARG A 56 -12.36 6.05 -1.29
C ARG A 56 -11.68 5.39 -0.08
N LEU A 57 -10.70 4.52 -0.32
CA LEU A 57 -9.92 3.83 0.71
C LEU A 57 -8.61 4.56 1.04
N ASP A 58 -8.24 5.54 0.23
CA ASP A 58 -7.03 6.33 0.32
C ASP A 58 -7.17 7.48 1.33
N ASN A 59 -7.50 7.12 2.58
CA ASN A 59 -7.84 8.05 3.65
C ASN A 59 -6.92 7.96 4.88
N GLY A 60 -5.95 7.05 4.88
CA GLY A 60 -4.96 6.91 5.95
C GLY A 60 -5.49 6.30 7.26
N GLU A 61 -6.70 5.74 7.27
CA GLU A 61 -7.28 5.13 8.47
C GLU A 61 -6.64 3.77 8.84
N GLY A 62 -6.02 3.09 7.89
CA GLY A 62 -5.40 1.78 8.08
C GLY A 62 -4.85 1.21 6.79
N LEU A 63 -4.32 -0.01 6.87
CA LEU A 63 -3.90 -0.76 5.69
C LEU A 63 -5.12 -1.28 4.92
N ASN A 64 -4.94 -1.40 3.61
CA ASN A 64 -5.92 -1.83 2.64
C ASN A 64 -5.33 -3.03 1.89
N LEU A 65 -6.15 -4.04 1.60
CA LEU A 65 -5.78 -5.12 0.70
C LEU A 65 -6.20 -4.77 -0.72
N LEU A 66 -5.23 -4.64 -1.62
CA LEU A 66 -5.47 -4.55 -3.06
C LEU A 66 -5.31 -5.96 -3.62
N ILE A 67 -6.41 -6.60 -4.03
CA ILE A 67 -6.39 -7.99 -4.51
C ILE A 67 -6.63 -7.99 -6.02
N SER A 68 -5.65 -8.40 -6.82
CA SER A 68 -5.77 -8.46 -8.28
C SER A 68 -6.42 -9.75 -8.75
N LEU A 69 -7.32 -9.67 -9.73
CA LEU A 69 -7.90 -10.85 -10.39
C LEU A 69 -6.92 -11.59 -11.30
N ARG A 70 -5.76 -10.99 -11.59
CA ARG A 70 -4.72 -11.57 -12.46
C ARG A 70 -3.32 -11.18 -12.02
N GLY A 71 -2.31 -11.87 -12.55
CA GLY A 71 -0.94 -11.40 -12.46
C GLY A 71 -0.78 -10.03 -13.13
N LEU A 72 -0.11 -9.09 -12.44
CA LEU A 72 0.14 -7.75 -12.97
C LEU A 72 1.59 -7.59 -13.39
N ARG A 73 1.82 -6.80 -14.44
CA ARG A 73 3.18 -6.39 -14.83
C ARG A 73 3.76 -5.43 -13.79
N MET A 74 5.09 -5.38 -13.65
CA MET A 74 5.76 -4.53 -12.67
C MET A 74 5.28 -3.08 -12.67
N ASP A 75 5.22 -2.46 -13.84
CA ASP A 75 4.79 -1.08 -14.01
C ASP A 75 3.30 -0.90 -13.64
N GLU A 76 2.46 -1.84 -14.04
CA GLU A 76 1.04 -1.87 -13.69
C GLU A 76 0.82 -2.02 -12.18
N ARG A 77 1.57 -2.89 -11.50
CA ARG A 77 1.55 -3.03 -10.03
C ARG A 77 1.82 -1.69 -9.35
N LEU A 78 2.86 -0.99 -9.81
CA LEU A 78 3.21 0.33 -9.29
C LEU A 78 2.09 1.34 -9.56
N LEU A 79 1.49 1.34 -10.74
CA LEU A 79 0.38 2.23 -11.06
C LEU A 79 -0.84 1.93 -10.20
N ALA A 80 -1.25 0.67 -10.10
CA ALA A 80 -2.43 0.25 -9.33
C ALA A 80 -2.35 0.73 -7.88
N VAL A 81 -1.18 0.58 -7.26
CA VAL A 81 -1.00 0.97 -5.87
C VAL A 81 -0.74 2.47 -5.69
N ASN A 82 0.11 3.08 -6.51
CA ASN A 82 0.65 4.41 -6.24
C ASN A 82 -0.04 5.54 -7.01
N TRP A 83 -0.57 5.29 -8.21
CA TRP A 83 -0.95 6.36 -9.14
C TRP A 83 -1.95 7.34 -8.52
N GLY A 84 -1.55 8.59 -8.24
CA GLY A 84 -2.42 9.61 -7.64
C GLY A 84 -2.93 9.25 -6.23
N CYS A 85 -2.20 8.42 -5.49
CA CYS A 85 -2.56 7.96 -4.14
C CYS A 85 -1.96 8.88 -3.06
N ALA A 86 -2.76 9.32 -2.10
CA ALA A 86 -2.41 10.09 -0.90
C ALA A 86 -1.60 9.25 0.11
N PHE A 87 -1.90 7.96 0.21
CA PHE A 87 -1.32 7.03 1.18
C PHE A 87 -0.95 5.71 0.48
N ALA A 88 -0.11 5.77 -0.56
CA ALA A 88 0.26 4.59 -1.36
C ALA A 88 0.81 3.42 -0.53
N ASN A 89 1.52 3.73 0.55
CA ASN A 89 2.07 2.76 1.50
C ASN A 89 1.01 2.05 2.37
N SER A 90 -0.25 2.45 2.27
CA SER A 90 -1.36 1.80 2.97
C SER A 90 -2.00 0.68 2.16
N PHE A 91 -1.49 0.31 0.99
CA PHE A 91 -2.08 -0.72 0.14
C PHE A 91 -1.13 -1.92 0.00
N LEU A 92 -1.57 -3.08 0.45
CA LEU A 92 -0.87 -4.36 0.33
C LEU A 92 -1.39 -5.08 -0.90
N LEU A 93 -0.53 -5.29 -1.90
CA LEU A 93 -0.90 -5.94 -3.15
C LEU A 93 -0.85 -7.47 -3.02
N ILE A 94 -1.97 -8.10 -3.33
CA ILE A 94 -2.14 -9.54 -3.36
C ILE A 94 -2.46 -9.96 -4.80
N GLU A 95 -1.73 -10.95 -5.29
CA GLU A 95 -1.92 -11.51 -6.63
C GLU A 95 -2.23 -13.01 -6.55
N PRO A 96 -2.78 -13.58 -7.63
CA PRO A 96 -2.83 -15.04 -7.77
C PRO A 96 -1.42 -15.65 -7.70
N ALA A 97 -1.32 -16.84 -7.12
CA ALA A 97 -0.04 -17.57 -7.01
C ALA A 97 0.50 -18.04 -8.38
N ASP A 98 -0.40 -18.24 -9.34
CA ASP A 98 -0.04 -18.46 -10.74
C ASP A 98 -0.08 -17.10 -11.48
N PRO A 99 1.07 -16.54 -11.92
CA PRO A 99 1.10 -15.23 -12.56
C PRO A 99 0.39 -15.19 -13.91
N TRP A 100 0.09 -16.34 -14.51
CA TRP A 100 -0.63 -16.47 -15.78
C TRP A 100 -2.14 -16.64 -15.60
N LEU A 101 -2.61 -16.79 -14.35
CA LEU A 101 -4.03 -16.89 -14.07
C LEU A 101 -4.72 -15.54 -14.24
N ASP A 102 -5.81 -15.52 -15.00
CA ASP A 102 -6.66 -14.34 -15.18
C ASP A 102 -8.13 -14.63 -14.86
N LEU A 103 -8.52 -14.35 -13.62
CA LEU A 103 -9.91 -14.43 -13.15
C LEU A 103 -10.74 -13.19 -13.49
N SER A 104 -10.20 -12.23 -14.25
CA SER A 104 -10.97 -11.08 -14.75
C SER A 104 -11.82 -11.43 -15.97
N THR A 105 -11.51 -12.54 -16.63
CA THR A 105 -12.22 -13.08 -17.80
C THR A 105 -13.05 -14.30 -17.44
N ARG A 106 -14.06 -14.60 -18.25
CA ARG A 106 -14.91 -15.78 -18.05
C ARG A 106 -14.12 -17.06 -18.33
N GLU A 107 -13.35 -17.05 -19.41
CA GLU A 107 -12.54 -18.16 -19.88
C GLU A 107 -11.54 -18.58 -18.80
N GLY A 108 -10.83 -17.62 -18.18
CA GLY A 108 -9.87 -17.93 -17.13
C GLY A 108 -10.52 -18.45 -15.84
N ILE A 109 -11.73 -18.00 -15.49
CA ILE A 109 -12.50 -18.57 -14.38
C ILE A 109 -12.87 -20.04 -14.69
N GLU A 110 -13.43 -20.31 -15.87
CA GLU A 110 -13.86 -21.65 -16.27
C GLU A 110 -12.68 -22.63 -16.36
N GLU A 111 -11.57 -22.21 -16.98
CA GLU A 111 -10.35 -23.02 -17.09
C GLU A 111 -9.78 -23.36 -15.71
N PHE A 112 -9.63 -22.35 -14.85
CA PHE A 112 -9.07 -22.57 -13.53
C PHE A 112 -9.99 -23.39 -12.63
N ALA A 113 -11.30 -23.18 -12.69
CA ALA A 113 -12.28 -23.99 -11.96
C ALA A 113 -12.19 -25.48 -12.36
N ALA A 114 -12.09 -25.77 -13.66
CA ALA A 114 -11.94 -27.13 -14.16
C ALA A 114 -10.61 -27.77 -13.71
N ARG A 115 -9.50 -27.02 -13.79
CA ARG A 115 -8.17 -27.48 -13.38
C ARG A 115 -8.06 -27.75 -11.88
N SER A 116 -8.60 -26.84 -11.06
CA SER A 116 -8.55 -26.89 -9.60
C SER A 116 -9.58 -27.83 -8.98
N ARG A 117 -10.58 -28.28 -9.77
CA ARG A 117 -11.74 -29.03 -9.26
C ARG A 117 -12.44 -28.31 -8.11
N ALA A 118 -12.45 -26.99 -8.13
CA ALA A 118 -13.09 -26.18 -7.10
C ALA A 118 -14.61 -26.38 -7.14
N ALA A 119 -15.20 -26.70 -5.99
CA ALA A 119 -16.65 -26.92 -5.87
C ALA A 119 -17.45 -25.61 -5.90
N ASP A 120 -16.85 -24.52 -5.45
CA ASP A 120 -17.47 -23.20 -5.32
C ASP A 120 -16.43 -22.07 -5.46
N ALA A 121 -16.92 -20.82 -5.49
CA ALA A 121 -16.08 -19.63 -5.59
C ALA A 121 -15.08 -19.50 -4.42
N ALA A 122 -15.49 -19.87 -3.20
CA ALA A 122 -14.66 -19.78 -2.00
C ALA A 122 -13.43 -20.71 -2.08
N SER A 123 -13.67 -21.95 -2.51
CA SER A 123 -12.64 -22.96 -2.74
C SER A 123 -11.73 -22.57 -3.90
N LEU A 124 -12.29 -21.96 -4.96
CA LEU A 124 -11.54 -21.50 -6.12
C LEU A 124 -10.58 -20.37 -5.73
N VAL A 125 -11.05 -19.32 -5.06
CA VAL A 125 -10.18 -18.19 -4.67
C VAL A 125 -9.14 -18.62 -3.64
N ARG A 126 -9.47 -19.50 -2.69
CA ARG A 126 -8.48 -19.96 -1.71
C ARG A 126 -7.36 -20.78 -2.34
N GLN A 127 -7.62 -21.46 -3.47
CA GLN A 127 -6.60 -22.17 -4.25
C GLN A 127 -5.83 -21.25 -5.20
N ALA A 128 -6.48 -20.21 -5.75
CA ALA A 128 -5.86 -19.28 -6.67
C ALA A 128 -4.88 -18.32 -6.00
N TYR A 129 -5.14 -17.92 -4.75
CA TYR A 129 -4.42 -16.83 -4.09
C TYR A 129 -3.50 -17.29 -2.99
N ALA A 130 -2.30 -16.72 -3.00
CA ALA A 130 -1.42 -16.70 -1.85
C ALA A 130 -0.29 -15.66 -1.97
N ASP A 131 -0.07 -14.98 -3.10
CA ASP A 131 1.15 -14.19 -3.23
C ASP A 131 0.97 -12.75 -2.79
N TRP A 132 1.71 -12.38 -1.75
CA TRP A 132 1.89 -11.00 -1.34
C TRP A 132 3.06 -10.39 -2.11
N ILE A 133 2.76 -9.40 -2.95
CA ILE A 133 3.76 -8.64 -3.67
C ILE A 133 4.17 -7.44 -2.83
N TYR A 134 5.46 -7.35 -2.55
CA TYR A 134 6.06 -6.22 -1.86
C TYR A 134 7.32 -5.70 -2.55
N TRP A 135 7.77 -4.51 -2.18
CA TRP A 135 8.94 -3.86 -2.76
C TRP A 135 9.98 -3.67 -1.65
N ALA A 136 11.23 -3.93 -1.95
CA ALA A 136 12.34 -3.79 -1.02
C ALA A 136 13.53 -3.18 -1.77
N ARG A 137 14.50 -2.65 -1.01
CA ARG A 137 15.82 -2.32 -1.58
C ARG A 137 16.70 -3.56 -1.59
N ASP A 138 17.39 -3.79 -2.69
CA ASP A 138 18.43 -4.80 -2.80
C ASP A 138 19.72 -4.35 -2.07
N GLU A 139 20.77 -5.18 -2.15
CA GLU A 139 22.09 -4.88 -1.54
C GLU A 139 22.77 -3.62 -2.11
N ARG A 140 22.36 -3.20 -3.32
CA ARG A 140 22.86 -2.01 -4.01
C ARG A 140 22.02 -0.77 -3.69
N GLY A 141 20.94 -0.93 -2.94
CA GLY A 141 19.98 0.11 -2.66
C GLY A 141 18.98 0.34 -3.79
N GLU A 142 18.97 -0.49 -4.84
CA GLU A 142 18.01 -0.41 -5.93
C GLU A 142 16.68 -1.04 -5.53
N LEU A 143 15.58 -0.52 -6.08
CA LEU A 143 14.27 -1.08 -5.78
C LEU A 143 14.01 -2.36 -6.57
N GLU A 144 13.60 -3.41 -5.88
CA GLU A 144 13.10 -4.65 -6.46
C GLU A 144 11.71 -5.02 -5.93
N SER A 145 10.92 -5.73 -6.74
CA SER A 145 9.72 -6.41 -6.24
C SER A 145 10.06 -7.80 -5.73
N ARG A 146 9.48 -8.18 -4.61
CA ARG A 146 9.54 -9.51 -4.02
C ARG A 146 8.12 -10.07 -3.93
N ALA A 147 8.01 -11.39 -4.00
CA ALA A 147 6.78 -12.11 -3.73
C ALA A 147 6.98 -12.98 -2.49
N ALA A 148 5.99 -13.01 -1.61
CA ALA A 148 5.94 -13.93 -0.49
C ALA A 148 4.62 -14.70 -0.51
N THR A 149 4.71 -16.02 -0.70
CA THR A 149 3.56 -16.91 -0.64
C THR A 149 3.05 -17.01 0.80
N LEU A 150 1.77 -16.68 0.98
CA LEU A 150 1.00 -16.71 2.21
C LEU A 150 0.43 -18.11 2.40
N SER A 151 0.74 -18.76 3.52
CA SER A 151 0.06 -20.01 3.87
C SER A 151 -1.35 -19.68 4.40
N LEU A 152 -2.38 -20.10 3.67
CA LEU A 152 -3.79 -19.92 4.03
C LEU A 152 -4.37 -21.19 4.65
N GLU A 153 -3.68 -21.72 5.68
CA GLU A 153 -4.07 -22.93 6.39
C GLU A 153 -5.46 -22.81 7.04
N GLY A 154 -6.25 -23.88 6.89
CA GLY A 154 -7.60 -23.97 7.45
C GLY A 154 -8.52 -22.84 7.00
N LYS A 155 -9.00 -22.04 7.95
CA LYS A 155 -9.90 -20.90 7.72
C LYS A 155 -9.21 -19.54 7.83
N ALA A 156 -7.87 -19.50 7.84
CA ALA A 156 -7.13 -18.25 7.93
C ALA A 156 -7.48 -17.31 6.77
N THR A 157 -7.64 -16.02 7.07
CA THR A 157 -7.87 -14.95 6.08
C THR A 157 -6.54 -14.34 5.64
N LEU A 158 -6.54 -13.66 4.49
CA LEU A 158 -5.35 -12.93 4.00
C LEU A 158 -4.85 -11.94 5.04
N TRP A 159 -5.75 -11.17 5.65
CA TRP A 159 -5.40 -10.19 6.67
C TRP A 159 -4.78 -10.82 7.92
N GLN A 160 -5.34 -11.93 8.42
CA GLN A 160 -4.77 -12.65 9.58
C GLN A 160 -3.35 -13.14 9.28
N THR A 161 -3.11 -13.73 8.11
CA THR A 161 -1.77 -14.19 7.73
C THR A 161 -0.81 -13.03 7.53
N LEU A 162 -1.21 -11.97 6.83
CA LEU A 162 -0.37 -10.78 6.59
C LEU A 162 -0.03 -10.03 7.87
N SER A 163 -1.00 -9.76 8.73
CA SER A 163 -0.80 -8.99 9.96
C SER A 163 0.24 -9.62 10.89
N SER A 164 0.36 -10.95 10.87
CA SER A 164 1.41 -11.68 11.61
C SER A 164 2.82 -11.53 11.01
N ARG A 165 2.92 -11.34 9.69
CA ARG A 165 4.19 -11.26 8.94
C ARG A 165 4.71 -9.83 8.83
N LEU A 166 3.83 -8.84 8.74
CA LEU A 166 4.19 -7.44 8.53
C LEU A 166 5.25 -6.91 9.50
N PRO A 167 5.20 -7.15 10.83
CA PRO A 167 6.22 -6.64 11.75
C PRO A 167 7.61 -7.25 11.54
N GLN A 168 7.68 -8.47 11.01
CA GLN A 168 8.93 -9.17 10.73
C GLN A 168 9.53 -8.69 9.41
N THR A 169 8.68 -8.51 8.38
CA THR A 169 9.12 -8.03 7.06
C THR A 169 9.47 -6.55 7.08
N PHE A 170 8.74 -5.75 7.84
CA PHE A 170 8.94 -4.30 7.96
C PHE A 170 8.96 -3.89 9.44
N PRO A 171 10.10 -4.09 10.13
CA PRO A 171 10.22 -3.71 11.53
C PRO A 171 10.21 -2.19 11.70
N GLU A 172 9.57 -1.71 12.78
CA GLU A 172 9.49 -0.27 13.11
C GLU A 172 10.89 0.36 13.22
N SER A 173 11.88 -0.38 13.71
CA SER A 173 13.27 0.10 13.81
C SER A 173 13.89 0.44 12.45
N ALA A 174 13.61 -0.35 11.41
CA ALA A 174 14.08 -0.06 10.06
C ALA A 174 13.42 1.22 9.52
N PHE A 175 12.12 1.39 9.78
CA PHE A 175 11.42 2.62 9.42
C PHE A 175 12.04 3.85 10.09
N LEU A 176 12.21 3.82 11.42
CA LEU A 176 12.79 4.94 12.17
C LEU A 176 14.20 5.27 11.68
N SER A 177 15.03 4.25 11.42
CA SER A 177 16.39 4.45 10.91
C SER A 177 16.38 5.11 9.53
N SER A 178 15.49 4.68 8.61
CA SER A 178 15.34 5.33 7.31
C SER A 178 14.83 6.77 7.43
N LEU A 179 13.94 7.05 8.40
CA LEU A 179 13.37 8.37 8.61
C LEU A 179 14.45 9.36 9.07
N THR A 180 15.29 8.95 10.01
CA THR A 180 16.46 9.72 10.46
C THR A 180 17.46 9.93 9.33
N LEU A 181 17.78 8.89 8.54
CA LEU A 181 18.68 9.04 7.40
C LEU A 181 18.16 10.02 6.36
N LEU A 182 16.85 10.02 6.13
CA LEU A 182 16.23 10.94 5.18
C LEU A 182 16.26 12.38 5.69
N GLU A 183 15.94 12.59 6.97
CA GLU A 183 16.08 13.91 7.59
C GLU A 183 17.51 14.45 7.48
N LEU A 184 18.51 13.62 7.72
CA LEU A 184 19.91 14.02 7.63
C LEU A 184 20.35 14.36 6.20
N ARG A 185 19.79 13.69 5.19
CA ARG A 185 20.19 13.83 3.78
C ARG A 185 19.40 14.88 3.03
N GLU A 186 18.12 15.00 3.35
CA GLU A 186 17.12 15.79 2.62
C GLU A 186 16.30 16.59 3.64
N SER A 187 16.98 17.30 4.54
CA SER A 187 16.35 18.09 5.62
C SER A 187 15.30 19.08 5.12
N GLU A 188 15.45 19.58 3.90
CA GLU A 188 14.52 20.45 3.18
C GLU A 188 13.15 19.81 2.92
N LEU A 189 13.06 18.48 2.89
CA LEU A 189 11.79 17.76 2.87
C LEU A 189 11.02 17.97 4.19
N PHE A 190 11.73 18.10 5.30
CA PHE A 190 11.13 18.27 6.62
C PHE A 190 10.90 19.75 6.99
N VAL A 191 11.63 20.66 6.34
CA VAL A 191 11.58 22.10 6.59
C VAL A 191 10.71 22.80 5.53
N GLY A 192 9.51 23.25 5.91
CA GLY A 192 8.70 24.19 5.12
C GLY A 192 7.44 23.65 4.42
N GLY A 193 7.01 22.42 4.71
CA GLY A 193 5.65 21.91 4.44
C GLY A 193 5.21 21.78 2.97
N ARG A 194 6.04 22.11 1.97
CA ARG A 194 5.55 22.26 0.58
C ARG A 194 6.04 21.25 -0.46
N GLU A 195 7.15 20.51 -0.27
CA GLU A 195 7.74 19.75 -1.39
C GLU A 195 8.02 18.25 -1.18
N VAL A 196 7.56 17.63 -0.09
CA VAL A 196 7.51 16.15 0.11
C VAL A 196 6.49 15.44 -0.79
N ARG A 197 6.01 16.10 -1.84
CA ARG A 197 4.74 15.71 -2.46
C ARG A 197 4.85 14.63 -3.52
N ARG A 198 6.06 14.24 -3.99
CA ARG A 198 6.17 13.66 -5.35
C ARG A 198 7.24 12.57 -5.63
N ALA A 199 7.58 11.69 -4.70
CA ALA A 199 8.25 10.44 -5.08
C ALA A 199 7.71 9.27 -4.27
N ALA A 200 7.11 8.26 -4.92
CA ALA A 200 6.55 7.13 -4.19
C ALA A 200 6.74 5.82 -4.96
N ILE A 201 7.04 4.77 -4.20
CA ILE A 201 6.94 3.37 -4.56
C ILE A 201 6.07 2.73 -3.46
N PRO A 202 5.32 1.65 -3.70
CA PRO A 202 4.32 1.26 -2.72
C PRO A 202 4.83 0.66 -1.40
N PHE A 203 6.10 0.24 -1.31
CA PHE A 203 6.69 -0.23 -0.04
C PHE A 203 7.87 0.58 0.48
N MET A 204 8.09 1.72 -0.14
CA MET A 204 8.83 2.81 0.46
C MET A 204 7.88 4.01 0.47
N THR A 205 7.47 4.53 1.63
CA THR A 205 6.62 5.72 1.78
C THR A 205 6.98 6.81 0.76
N ARG A 206 6.14 7.83 0.62
CA ARG A 206 6.40 9.02 -0.24
C ARG A 206 7.75 9.76 -0.01
N LEU A 207 8.53 9.26 0.95
CA LEU A 207 9.82 9.68 1.45
C LEU A 207 10.91 8.58 1.33
N GLY A 208 10.66 7.46 0.65
CA GLY A 208 11.65 6.38 0.56
C GLY A 208 11.74 5.45 1.79
N LEU A 209 10.83 5.58 2.76
CA LEU A 209 10.88 4.85 4.06
C LEU A 209 10.15 3.52 4.03
N PRO A 210 10.58 2.45 4.72
CA PRO A 210 9.84 1.18 4.82
C PRO A 210 8.34 1.32 5.17
N VAL A 211 7.52 0.34 4.81
CA VAL A 211 6.09 0.35 5.20
C VAL A 211 5.94 0.18 6.71
N LEU A 212 5.14 1.04 7.32
CA LEU A 212 4.67 0.84 8.68
C LEU A 212 3.34 0.07 8.65
N TYR A 213 3.22 -0.94 9.50
CA TYR A 213 2.00 -1.75 9.63
C TYR A 213 0.83 -1.01 10.31
N ASP A 214 1.10 0.17 10.87
CA ASP A 214 0.12 1.13 11.38
C ASP A 214 0.40 2.48 10.68
N VAL A 215 -0.63 3.22 10.29
CA VAL A 215 -0.48 4.52 9.61
C VAL A 215 -0.08 5.62 10.60
N ARG A 216 -0.40 5.45 11.88
CA ARG A 216 -0.09 6.38 12.98
C ARG A 216 1.39 6.41 13.41
N PRO A 217 2.22 5.37 13.23
CA PRO A 217 3.64 5.44 13.57
C PRO A 217 4.48 6.39 12.72
N VAL A 218 4.02 6.90 11.58
CA VAL A 218 4.73 8.04 10.96
C VAL A 218 4.62 9.25 11.88
N VAL A 219 3.42 9.52 12.39
CA VAL A 219 3.14 10.61 13.34
C VAL A 219 3.85 10.36 14.67
N ARG A 220 3.79 9.14 15.21
CA ARG A 220 4.50 8.79 16.46
C ARG A 220 6.01 8.72 16.26
N GLY A 221 6.49 8.38 15.07
CA GLY A 221 7.90 8.36 14.70
C GLY A 221 8.44 9.77 14.59
N VAL A 222 7.74 10.66 13.90
CA VAL A 222 8.03 12.10 13.89
C VAL A 222 7.96 12.67 15.29
N ARG A 223 6.97 12.27 16.11
CA ARG A 223 6.93 12.64 17.53
C ARG A 223 8.20 12.22 18.26
N LYS A 224 8.59 10.93 18.17
CA LYS A 224 9.82 10.41 18.78
C LYS A 224 11.06 11.18 18.32
N LEU A 225 11.14 11.57 17.04
CA LEU A 225 12.25 12.36 16.51
C LEU A 225 12.25 13.80 17.05
N VAL A 226 11.10 14.46 17.11
CA VAL A 226 10.98 15.81 17.67
C VAL A 226 11.27 15.80 19.17
N ASP A 227 10.73 14.82 19.91
CA ASP A 227 10.96 14.64 21.34
C ASP A 227 12.41 14.29 21.67
N ALA A 228 13.10 13.57 20.76
CA ALA A 228 14.54 13.30 20.84
C ALA A 228 15.40 14.49 20.34
N GLY A 229 14.77 15.56 19.87
CA GLY A 229 15.45 16.75 19.36
C GLY A 229 16.17 16.60 18.02
N LEU A 230 15.77 15.60 17.26
CA LEU A 230 16.32 15.29 15.95
C LEU A 230 15.55 16.02 14.83
N ALA A 231 14.25 16.29 15.04
CA ALA A 231 13.37 16.89 14.04
C ALA A 231 12.58 18.12 14.52
N TRP A 232 11.92 18.80 13.56
CA TRP A 232 11.05 19.95 13.83
C TRP A 232 9.68 19.80 13.19
N VAL A 233 8.62 20.27 13.86
CA VAL A 233 7.26 20.40 13.29
C VAL A 233 6.68 21.77 13.58
N GLN A 234 5.83 22.29 12.68
CA GLN A 234 5.21 23.60 12.83
C GLN A 234 3.75 23.43 13.27
N ASP A 235 3.30 24.07 14.36
CA ASP A 235 1.87 24.12 14.69
C ASP A 235 1.17 25.23 13.87
N PRO A 236 0.26 24.90 12.94
CA PRO A 236 -0.46 25.92 12.17
C PRO A 236 -1.61 26.57 12.97
N TYR A 237 -1.98 26.05 14.14
CA TYR A 237 -3.16 26.49 14.90
C TYR A 237 -2.86 27.43 16.09
N ASP A 238 -1.60 27.57 16.51
CA ASP A 238 -1.22 28.41 17.65
C ASP A 238 -1.00 29.90 17.30
N GLY A 239 -1.59 30.38 16.20
CA GLY A 239 -1.66 31.81 15.83
C GLY A 239 -0.34 32.45 15.39
N TRP A 240 0.80 31.83 15.69
CA TRP A 240 2.15 32.16 15.24
C TRP A 240 2.90 30.86 14.96
N ARG A 241 3.91 30.89 14.09
CA ARG A 241 4.70 29.70 13.70
C ARG A 241 5.43 29.12 14.91
N VAL A 242 4.77 28.28 15.71
CA VAL A 242 5.42 27.57 16.81
C VAL A 242 6.13 26.36 16.23
N TYR A 243 7.46 26.39 16.27
CA TYR A 243 8.32 25.28 15.89
C TYR A 243 8.60 24.44 17.13
N ARG A 244 8.18 23.18 17.12
CA ARG A 244 8.55 22.18 18.14
C ARG A 244 9.80 21.44 17.68
N GLY A 245 10.70 21.09 18.59
CA GLY A 245 12.04 20.57 18.27
C GLY A 245 12.90 20.28 19.52
N PRO A 246 14.24 20.18 19.38
CA PRO A 246 15.17 19.82 20.48
C PRO A 246 15.06 20.58 21.79
N ALA A 247 14.55 21.81 21.78
CA ALA A 247 14.36 22.61 23.00
C ALA A 247 12.89 22.70 23.46
N ASP A 248 11.95 22.14 22.69
CA ASP A 248 10.50 22.26 22.88
C ASP A 248 9.79 21.02 22.31
N PRO A 249 9.77 19.89 23.06
CA PRO A 249 9.17 18.63 22.61
C PRO A 249 7.65 18.77 22.41
N ILE A 250 7.02 17.81 21.72
CA ILE A 250 5.58 17.90 21.46
C ILE A 250 4.83 17.57 22.74
N PRO A 251 3.98 18.46 23.29
CA PRO A 251 3.25 18.19 24.51
C PRO A 251 2.41 16.91 24.42
N ALA A 252 2.37 16.15 25.53
CA ALA A 252 1.69 14.86 25.60
C ALA A 252 0.16 14.94 25.33
N HIS A 253 -0.44 16.13 25.50
CA HIS A 253 -1.86 16.36 25.26
C HIS A 253 -2.20 16.62 23.78
N ILE A 254 -1.21 16.87 22.92
CA ILE A 254 -1.42 16.97 21.46
C ILE A 254 -1.65 15.56 20.93
N SER A 255 -2.81 15.30 20.30
CA SER A 255 -3.12 13.99 19.74
C SER A 255 -2.31 13.69 18.47
N ASP A 256 -2.26 12.41 18.08
CA ASP A 256 -1.64 12.01 16.81
C ASP A 256 -2.36 12.68 15.62
N GLU A 257 -3.68 12.86 15.66
CA GLU A 257 -4.43 13.54 14.61
C GLU A 257 -4.04 15.03 14.50
N ARG A 258 -3.86 15.73 15.62
CA ARG A 258 -3.40 17.12 15.61
C ARG A 258 -1.95 17.20 15.12
N LEU A 259 -1.07 16.31 15.56
CA LEU A 259 0.32 16.26 15.07
C LEU A 259 0.38 15.97 13.57
N ALA A 260 -0.47 15.10 13.05
CA ALA A 260 -0.57 14.85 11.61
C ALA A 260 -0.97 16.11 10.81
N LEU A 261 -1.73 17.03 11.41
CA LEU A 261 -2.05 18.32 10.80
C LEU A 261 -0.88 19.31 10.87
N MET A 262 -0.02 19.22 11.89
CA MET A 262 1.20 20.01 12.04
C MET A 262 2.31 19.65 11.04
N MET A 263 2.21 18.45 10.46
CA MET A 263 3.11 17.98 9.40
C MET A 263 2.68 18.42 7.99
N ARG A 264 1.57 19.17 7.85
CA ARG A 264 1.03 19.65 6.56
C ARG A 264 1.52 21.05 6.21
#